data_AF-A0A1Y4RQX5-F1
#
_entry.id   AF-A0A1Y4RQX5-F1
#
_cell.length_a   1.000
_cell.length_b   1.000
_cell.length_c   1.000
_cell.angle_alpha   90.00
_cell.angle_beta   90.00
_cell.angle_gamma   90.00
#
_symmetry.space_group_name_H-M   'P 1'
#
loop_
_entity.id
_entity.type
_entity.pdbx_description
1 polymer ?
#
loop_
_entity_poly.entity_id
_entity_poly.type
_entity_poly.pdbx_seq_one_letter_code
_entity_poly.pdbx_strand_id
1 'polypeptide(L)'
;MRKNLRRCICMSLLSAMLTLSAACVQNGPDSSQTSTPEAASGSAQTHSSDLEPDSSGTQSVKTVLICWEGGIETLSGCSTGLVDDISALAWLALRGGLDMEAVSEDISENDNEWIRISNSLLDEEEAPSLPEEDGVSQDDSSVWVRIVQENVPSEAGTAVTDHRDYLAYMQGKDAYIAVQSGGDNELWNVWKIPGYGNWLEKEIRIAVRVMTGL
;
A
#
# COMPACT_ATOMS: atom_id res chain seq x y z
N MET A 1 -16.07 -5.37 29.15
CA MET A 1 -15.30 -6.47 28.52
C MET A 1 -13.90 -5.97 28.17
N ARG A 2 -12.91 -6.86 28.06
CA ARG A 2 -11.46 -6.54 28.15
C ARG A 2 -10.96 -5.73 26.95
N LYS A 3 -10.46 -4.51 27.19
CA LYS A 3 -9.67 -3.72 26.22
C LYS A 3 -8.34 -4.46 25.97
N ASN A 4 -8.16 -5.04 24.79
CA ASN A 4 -6.87 -5.59 24.34
C ASN A 4 -6.27 -4.64 23.31
N LEU A 5 -5.77 -3.47 23.76
CA LEU A 5 -4.86 -2.67 22.94
C LEU A 5 -3.50 -3.38 22.97
N ARG A 6 -3.23 -4.23 21.98
CA ARG A 6 -1.97 -4.97 21.88
C ARG A 6 -0.90 -4.06 21.27
N ARG A 7 0.21 -3.97 21.99
CA ARG A 7 1.31 -3.01 21.76
C ARG A 7 2.04 -3.29 20.45
N CYS A 8 2.47 -2.21 19.80
CA CYS A 8 3.40 -2.19 18.65
C CYS A 8 4.56 -3.16 18.82
N ILE A 9 4.76 -4.03 17.83
CA ILE A 9 5.95 -4.87 17.70
C ILE A 9 6.96 -4.12 16.83
N CYS A 10 7.89 -3.39 17.46
CA CYS A 10 9.08 -2.87 16.77
C CYS A 10 10.18 -3.94 16.81
N MET A 11 10.36 -4.69 15.72
CA MET A 11 11.54 -5.55 15.53
C MET A 11 12.63 -4.76 14.82
N SER A 12 13.61 -4.26 15.59
CA SER A 12 14.86 -3.70 15.08
C SER A 12 15.73 -4.82 14.47
N LEU A 13 16.17 -4.67 13.23
CA LEU A 13 17.20 -5.53 12.64
C LEU A 13 18.55 -4.78 12.57
N LEU A 14 19.47 -5.22 13.44
CA LEU A 14 20.91 -5.01 13.32
C LEU A 14 21.39 -5.56 11.97
N SER A 15 21.95 -4.72 11.11
CA SER A 15 22.71 -5.17 9.94
C SER A 15 24.21 -5.01 10.22
N ALA A 16 24.89 -6.14 10.41
CA ALA A 16 26.34 -6.22 10.53
C ALA A 16 26.97 -6.08 9.13
N MET A 17 27.65 -4.97 8.89
CA MET A 17 28.44 -4.74 7.68
C MET A 17 29.75 -5.54 7.76
N LEU A 18 29.81 -6.68 7.07
CA LEU A 18 31.07 -7.33 6.68
C LEU A 18 31.53 -6.74 5.35
N THR A 19 32.54 -5.87 5.38
CA THR A 19 33.19 -5.35 4.17
C THR A 19 34.26 -6.34 3.70
N LEU A 20 34.05 -6.98 2.55
CA LEU A 20 35.09 -7.72 1.84
C LEU A 20 35.74 -6.79 0.81
N SER A 21 36.97 -6.38 1.07
CA SER A 21 37.78 -5.58 0.13
C SER A 21 38.34 -6.48 -0.97
N ALA A 22 37.93 -6.26 -2.22
CA ALA A 22 38.59 -6.83 -3.38
C ALA A 22 39.86 -6.04 -3.71
N ALA A 23 41.01 -6.70 -3.70
CA ALA A 23 42.28 -6.13 -4.10
C ALA A 23 42.42 -6.14 -5.64
N CYS A 24 42.77 -4.99 -6.19
CA CYS A 24 43.13 -4.79 -7.60
C CYS A 24 44.41 -5.57 -7.97
N VAL A 25 44.41 -6.20 -9.14
CA VAL A 25 45.63 -6.50 -9.89
C VAL A 25 45.42 -6.05 -11.33
N GLN A 26 46.22 -5.06 -11.73
CA GLN A 26 46.38 -4.59 -13.10
C GLN A 26 47.65 -5.22 -13.70
N ASN A 27 47.60 -5.55 -15.00
CA ASN A 27 48.52 -5.10 -16.06
C ASN A 27 48.86 -6.18 -17.10
N GLY A 28 48.82 -5.76 -18.38
CA GLY A 28 49.60 -6.37 -19.45
C GLY A 28 48.95 -6.25 -20.84
N PRO A 29 49.38 -5.30 -21.70
CA PRO A 29 48.96 -5.20 -23.10
C PRO A 29 49.92 -5.97 -24.03
N ASP A 30 49.45 -6.45 -25.18
CA ASP A 30 50.20 -6.32 -26.46
C ASP A 30 49.42 -6.84 -27.69
N SER A 31 49.13 -5.91 -28.60
CA SER A 31 49.57 -5.85 -30.01
C SER A 31 49.65 -7.13 -30.86
N SER A 32 48.93 -7.17 -32.01
CA SER A 32 49.50 -7.21 -33.38
C SER A 32 48.56 -7.76 -34.48
N GLN A 33 48.30 -6.92 -35.50
CA GLN A 33 48.34 -7.18 -36.97
C GLN A 33 47.41 -8.27 -37.59
N THR A 34 46.87 -8.22 -38.81
CA THR A 34 46.76 -7.30 -39.97
C THR A 34 45.88 -8.05 -40.99
N SER A 35 44.94 -7.39 -41.67
CA SER A 35 44.65 -7.47 -43.14
C SER A 35 43.18 -7.14 -43.51
N THR A 36 43.01 -6.06 -44.28
CA THR A 36 41.86 -5.68 -45.13
C THR A 36 42.04 -6.28 -46.55
N PRO A 37 41.11 -6.20 -47.54
CA PRO A 37 39.92 -5.34 -47.71
C PRO A 37 38.60 -6.16 -47.93
N GLU A 38 37.38 -5.61 -47.90
CA GLU A 38 36.71 -4.96 -49.05
C GLU A 38 35.31 -4.48 -48.62
N ALA A 39 34.79 -3.47 -49.33
CA ALA A 39 33.66 -2.63 -48.95
C ALA A 39 32.26 -3.28 -49.10
N ALA A 40 31.34 -2.95 -48.18
CA ALA A 40 29.98 -2.50 -48.51
C ALA A 40 29.16 -2.13 -47.25
N SER A 41 28.76 -0.85 -47.19
CA SER A 41 27.44 -0.32 -46.81
C SER A 41 26.60 -1.04 -45.73
N GLY A 42 26.28 -0.31 -44.64
CA GLY A 42 25.11 -0.63 -43.81
C GLY A 42 25.27 -0.25 -42.34
N SER A 43 24.86 0.95 -41.97
CA SER A 43 24.74 1.40 -40.58
C SER A 43 23.62 0.64 -39.85
N ALA A 44 23.95 0.00 -38.72
CA ALA A 44 23.01 -0.22 -37.63
C ALA A 44 23.79 -0.51 -36.35
N GLN A 45 24.04 0.55 -35.57
CA GLN A 45 24.22 0.40 -34.13
C GLN A 45 22.87 -0.03 -33.57
N THR A 46 22.83 -1.18 -32.91
CA THR A 46 21.75 -1.47 -31.97
C THR A 46 22.42 -1.78 -30.64
N HIS A 47 22.46 -0.75 -29.82
CA HIS A 47 22.83 -0.82 -28.42
C HIS A 47 21.91 -1.84 -27.72
N SER A 48 22.53 -2.83 -27.10
CA SER A 48 21.92 -3.61 -26.02
C SER A 48 21.75 -2.65 -24.84
N SER A 49 20.53 -2.19 -24.61
CA SER A 49 20.15 -1.55 -23.36
C SER A 49 19.46 -2.61 -22.52
N ASP A 50 20.23 -3.16 -21.58
CA ASP A 50 19.71 -3.82 -20.40
C ASP A 50 18.71 -2.88 -19.73
N LEU A 51 17.42 -3.22 -19.84
CA LEU A 51 16.39 -2.61 -19.02
C LEU A 51 16.43 -3.30 -17.67
N GLU A 52 17.23 -2.74 -16.77
CA GLU A 52 17.00 -2.90 -15.33
C GLU A 52 15.55 -2.48 -15.05
N PRO A 53 14.74 -3.30 -14.35
CA PRO A 53 13.44 -2.85 -13.89
C PRO A 53 13.68 -1.77 -12.83
N ASP A 54 13.41 -0.52 -13.22
CA ASP A 54 13.47 0.63 -12.33
C ASP A 54 12.66 0.32 -11.07
N SER A 55 13.33 0.41 -9.93
CA SER A 55 12.78 0.07 -8.64
C SER A 55 11.58 0.97 -8.35
N SER A 56 10.44 0.32 -8.11
CA SER A 56 9.28 0.86 -7.42
C SER A 56 9.66 2.00 -6.46
N GLY A 57 9.14 3.20 -6.70
CA GLY A 57 9.14 4.24 -5.68
C GLY A 57 8.49 3.67 -4.43
N THR A 58 9.28 3.44 -3.38
CA THR A 58 8.80 2.84 -2.14
C THR A 58 7.81 3.82 -1.51
N GLN A 59 6.52 3.56 -1.70
CA GLN A 59 5.43 4.31 -1.08
C GLN A 59 5.60 4.17 0.44
N SER A 60 5.81 5.29 1.15
CA SER A 60 6.11 5.28 2.58
C SER A 60 4.82 5.11 3.39
N VAL A 61 4.36 3.86 3.50
CA VAL A 61 3.26 3.51 4.40
C VAL A 61 3.65 3.83 5.83
N LYS A 62 2.90 4.73 6.47
CA LYS A 62 3.14 5.15 7.86
C LYS A 62 2.59 4.12 8.82
N THR A 63 1.29 3.86 8.68
CA THR A 63 0.53 3.04 9.60
C THR A 63 -0.51 2.25 8.84
N VAL A 64 -0.77 1.02 9.27
CA VAL A 64 -1.90 0.21 8.80
C VAL A 64 -2.77 -0.11 10.01
N LEU A 65 -4.06 0.22 9.92
CA LEU A 65 -5.08 -0.14 10.90
C LEU A 65 -5.92 -1.29 10.35
N ILE A 66 -6.10 -2.36 11.12
CA ILE A 66 -6.89 -3.52 10.72
C ILE A 66 -7.97 -3.77 11.74
N CYS A 67 -9.22 -3.81 11.29
CA CYS A 67 -10.35 -4.28 12.08
C CYS A 67 -10.67 -5.73 11.75
N TRP A 68 -10.61 -6.58 12.76
CA TRP A 68 -10.87 -8.01 12.67
C TRP A 68 -11.46 -8.54 13.98
N GLU A 69 -12.54 -9.31 13.92
CA GLU A 69 -13.19 -9.95 15.09
C GLU A 69 -13.46 -8.97 16.25
N GLY A 70 -13.93 -7.76 15.93
CA GLY A 70 -14.24 -6.71 16.91
C GLY A 70 -13.01 -6.06 17.57
N GLY A 71 -11.80 -6.37 17.11
CA GLY A 71 -10.55 -5.77 17.56
C GLY A 71 -9.88 -4.89 16.49
N ILE A 72 -9.07 -3.93 16.94
CA ILE A 72 -8.19 -3.10 16.09
C ILE A 72 -6.74 -3.49 16.33
N GLU A 73 -6.05 -3.84 15.26
CA GLU A 73 -4.61 -4.06 15.23
C GLU A 73 -3.93 -2.93 14.45
N THR A 74 -2.86 -2.36 15.01
CA THR A 74 -2.10 -1.25 14.40
C THR A 74 -0.69 -1.70 14.08
N LEU A 75 -0.24 -1.42 12.86
CA LEU A 75 1.06 -1.80 12.34
C LEU A 75 1.77 -0.55 11.84
N SER A 76 3.04 -0.38 12.18
CA SER A 76 3.85 0.74 11.70
C SER A 76 4.96 0.23 10.78
N GLY A 77 5.16 0.89 9.64
CA GLY A 77 6.26 0.58 8.71
C GLY A 77 6.28 -0.85 8.15
N CYS A 78 5.13 -1.52 8.09
CA CYS A 78 5.02 -2.89 7.60
C CYS A 78 4.45 -2.90 6.18
N SER A 79 5.23 -3.39 5.21
CA SER A 79 4.67 -3.82 3.92
C SER A 79 4.25 -5.28 4.04
N THR A 80 3.00 -5.56 3.66
CA THR A 80 2.44 -6.91 3.59
C THR A 80 1.82 -7.09 2.22
N GLY A 81 1.64 -8.34 1.77
CA GLY A 81 0.91 -8.61 0.52
C GLY A 81 -0.47 -7.95 0.51
N LEU A 82 -1.14 -7.87 1.68
CA LEU A 82 -2.40 -7.14 1.83
C LEU A 82 -2.26 -5.64 1.49
N VAL A 83 -1.20 -4.98 1.95
CA VAL A 83 -0.97 -3.54 1.67
C VAL A 83 -0.75 -3.32 0.18
N ASP A 84 0.06 -4.19 -0.45
CA ASP A 84 0.35 -4.11 -1.88
C ASP A 84 -0.91 -4.37 -2.72
N ASP A 85 -1.71 -5.37 -2.34
CA ASP A 85 -2.95 -5.74 -3.01
C ASP A 85 -4.00 -4.62 -2.92
N ILE A 86 -4.19 -4.01 -1.74
CA ILE A 86 -5.13 -2.89 -1.58
C ILE A 86 -4.66 -1.67 -2.37
N SER A 87 -3.36 -1.35 -2.34
CA SER A 87 -2.81 -0.25 -3.14
C SER A 87 -3.00 -0.49 -4.65
N ALA A 88 -2.82 -1.73 -5.12
CA ALA A 88 -3.08 -2.10 -6.50
C ALA A 88 -4.57 -1.98 -6.86
N LEU A 89 -5.47 -2.39 -5.98
CA LEU A 89 -6.92 -2.23 -6.18
C LEU A 89 -7.33 -0.76 -6.20
N ALA A 90 -6.80 0.07 -5.30
CA ALA A 90 -7.05 1.52 -5.30
C ALA A 90 -6.58 2.17 -6.62
N TRP A 91 -5.40 1.77 -7.11
CA TRP A 91 -4.89 2.23 -8.39
C TRP A 91 -5.77 1.80 -9.57
N LEU A 92 -6.32 0.58 -9.54
CA LEU A 92 -7.27 0.09 -10.55
C LEU A 92 -8.63 0.79 -10.47
N ALA A 93 -9.12 1.09 -9.27
CA ALA A 93 -10.40 1.74 -9.02
C ALA A 93 -10.46 3.12 -9.68
N LEU A 94 -9.40 3.91 -9.53
CA LEU A 94 -9.24 5.22 -10.18
C LEU A 94 -9.26 5.18 -11.72
N ARG A 95 -9.11 3.98 -12.30
CA ARG A 95 -9.01 3.77 -13.76
C ARG A 95 -10.16 2.95 -14.32
N GLY A 96 -11.14 2.58 -13.50
CA GLY A 96 -12.29 1.78 -13.92
C GLY A 96 -11.94 0.34 -14.30
N GLY A 97 -10.94 -0.27 -13.66
CA GLY A 97 -10.60 -1.69 -13.83
C GLY A 97 -11.55 -2.64 -13.06
N LEU A 98 -11.45 -3.95 -13.33
CA LEU A 98 -12.09 -5.04 -12.56
C LEU A 98 -13.63 -4.98 -12.40
N ASP A 99 -14.37 -4.45 -13.38
CA ASP A 99 -15.82 -4.24 -13.27
C ASP A 99 -16.22 -3.50 -11.98
N MET A 100 -15.33 -2.63 -11.48
CA MET A 100 -15.60 -1.83 -10.30
C MET A 100 -16.65 -0.77 -10.59
N GLU A 101 -17.57 -0.59 -9.64
CA GLU A 101 -18.65 0.39 -9.73
C GLU A 101 -18.28 1.61 -8.89
N ALA A 102 -18.19 2.80 -9.49
CA ALA A 102 -18.08 4.03 -8.74
C ALA A 102 -19.37 4.23 -7.93
N VAL A 103 -19.25 4.24 -6.60
CA VAL A 103 -20.38 4.35 -5.68
C VAL A 103 -20.62 5.81 -5.33
N SER A 104 -19.55 6.53 -5.04
CA SER A 104 -19.61 7.92 -4.63
C SER A 104 -18.30 8.63 -4.91
N GLU A 105 -18.41 9.90 -5.29
CA GLU A 105 -17.27 10.78 -5.53
C GLU A 105 -17.32 11.94 -4.54
N ASP A 106 -16.15 12.37 -4.07
CA ASP A 106 -15.97 13.51 -3.16
C ASP A 106 -16.94 13.51 -1.96
N ILE A 107 -17.05 12.37 -1.27
CA ILE A 107 -17.86 12.25 -0.05
C ILE A 107 -17.05 12.62 1.19
N SER A 108 -17.76 13.15 2.19
CA SER A 108 -17.18 13.44 3.50
C SER A 108 -17.20 12.21 4.40
N GLU A 109 -16.49 12.27 5.52
CA GLU A 109 -16.52 11.21 6.53
C GLU A 109 -17.92 10.88 7.05
N ASN A 110 -18.82 11.87 7.13
CA ASN A 110 -20.15 11.68 7.70
C ASN A 110 -21.09 10.87 6.80
N ASP A 111 -20.73 10.74 5.53
CA ASP A 111 -21.52 10.03 4.52
C ASP A 111 -21.18 8.53 4.47
N ASN A 112 -20.14 8.09 5.18
CA ASN A 112 -19.67 6.71 5.17
C ASN A 112 -19.19 6.26 6.55
N GLU A 113 -19.85 5.26 7.12
CA GLU A 113 -19.59 4.82 8.50
C GLU A 113 -18.15 4.30 8.71
N TRP A 114 -17.56 3.62 7.73
CA TRP A 114 -16.21 3.08 7.83
C TRP A 114 -15.16 4.19 7.78
N ILE A 115 -15.36 5.22 6.95
CA ILE A 115 -14.49 6.39 6.90
C ILE A 115 -14.52 7.09 8.26
N ARG A 116 -15.72 7.42 8.77
CA ARG A 116 -15.89 8.06 10.09
C ARG A 116 -15.24 7.28 11.23
N ILE A 117 -15.51 5.97 11.32
CA ILE A 117 -14.92 5.12 12.37
C ILE A 117 -13.40 5.11 12.24
N SER A 118 -12.87 4.95 11.03
CA SER A 118 -11.42 4.88 10.83
C SER A 118 -10.72 6.22 11.10
N ASN A 119 -11.34 7.37 10.79
CA ASN A 119 -10.81 8.70 11.11
C ASN A 119 -10.69 8.89 12.62
N SER A 120 -11.73 8.52 13.38
CA SER A 120 -11.73 8.64 14.85
C SER A 120 -10.60 7.88 15.56
N LEU A 121 -9.96 6.92 14.87
CA LEU A 121 -8.83 6.15 15.39
C LEU A 121 -7.46 6.80 15.10
N LEU A 122 -7.41 7.83 14.25
CA LEU A 122 -6.19 8.59 13.93
C LEU A 122 -6.04 9.89 14.71
N ASP A 123 -7.13 10.43 15.24
CA ASP A 123 -7.11 11.67 15.99
C ASP A 123 -6.51 11.45 17.39
N GLU A 124 -5.20 11.69 17.54
CA GLU A 124 -4.49 11.54 18.82
C GLU A 124 -4.89 12.60 19.87
N GLU A 125 -5.38 13.78 19.45
CA GLU A 125 -5.83 14.87 20.36
C GLU A 125 -7.28 14.70 20.84
N GLU A 126 -8.09 13.97 20.08
CA GLU A 126 -9.47 13.63 20.39
C GLU A 126 -9.61 12.11 20.46
N ALA A 127 -8.62 11.43 21.06
CA ALA A 127 -8.86 10.11 21.63
C ALA A 127 -10.07 10.31 22.54
N PRO A 128 -11.25 9.77 22.20
CA PRO A 128 -12.43 10.08 22.97
C PRO A 128 -12.07 9.68 24.39
N SER A 129 -12.31 10.57 25.35
CA SER A 129 -12.73 10.10 26.66
C SER A 129 -14.03 9.32 26.39
N LEU A 130 -13.85 8.07 25.94
CA LEU A 130 -14.89 7.14 25.57
C LEU A 130 -15.88 7.23 26.74
N PRO A 131 -17.16 7.59 26.53
CA PRO A 131 -18.11 7.42 27.60
C PRO A 131 -17.96 5.96 28.02
N GLU A 132 -17.59 5.73 29.29
CA GLU A 132 -17.24 4.39 29.78
C GLU A 132 -18.41 3.38 29.69
N GLU A 133 -19.55 3.82 29.13
CA GLU A 133 -20.75 3.02 28.91
C GLU A 133 -21.12 2.74 27.45
N ASP A 134 -20.48 3.35 26.43
CA ASP A 134 -20.70 2.97 25.03
C ASP A 134 -19.36 3.05 24.28
N GLY A 135 -18.56 1.99 24.39
CA GLY A 135 -17.49 1.79 23.41
C GLY A 135 -18.12 1.68 22.02
N VAL A 136 -17.44 2.15 20.98
CA VAL A 136 -17.80 1.83 19.59
C VAL A 136 -17.89 0.31 19.53
N SER A 137 -19.09 -0.25 19.62
CA SER A 137 -19.33 -1.67 19.48
C SER A 137 -19.19 -1.94 18.00
N GLN A 138 -17.95 -2.10 17.53
CA GLN A 138 -17.74 -2.69 16.23
C GLN A 138 -18.38 -4.07 16.29
N ASP A 139 -19.33 -4.32 15.40
CA ASP A 139 -19.90 -5.65 15.25
C ASP A 139 -18.73 -6.62 15.03
N ASP A 140 -18.74 -7.77 15.70
CA ASP A 140 -17.68 -8.78 15.59
C ASP A 140 -17.47 -9.24 14.13
N SER A 141 -18.41 -8.93 13.23
CA SER A 141 -18.36 -9.15 11.78
C SER A 141 -17.74 -8.02 10.96
N SER A 142 -17.35 -6.91 11.57
CA SER A 142 -16.76 -5.75 10.89
C SER A 142 -15.35 -6.11 10.43
N VAL A 143 -15.10 -5.93 9.13
CA VAL A 143 -13.83 -6.24 8.50
C VAL A 143 -13.41 -5.09 7.61
N TRP A 144 -12.33 -4.43 7.99
CA TRP A 144 -11.75 -3.34 7.20
C TRP A 144 -10.25 -3.16 7.48
N VAL A 145 -9.55 -2.53 6.54
CA VAL A 145 -8.15 -2.14 6.66
C VAL A 145 -7.98 -0.72 6.15
N ARG A 146 -7.29 0.12 6.91
CA ARG A 146 -6.86 1.46 6.50
C ARG A 146 -5.35 1.50 6.36
N ILE A 147 -4.88 1.98 5.22
CA ILE A 147 -3.47 2.27 4.94
C ILE A 147 -3.30 3.78 5.02
N VAL A 148 -2.56 4.22 6.03
CA VAL A 148 -2.22 5.62 6.25
C VAL A 148 -0.87 5.90 5.63
N GLN A 149 -0.81 6.89 4.75
CA GLN A 149 0.41 7.19 3.99
C GLN A 149 0.63 8.69 3.77
N GLU A 150 1.79 9.04 3.22
CA GLU A 150 2.06 10.42 2.80
C GLU A 150 1.26 10.79 1.56
N ASN A 151 1.11 12.10 1.33
CA ASN A 151 0.45 12.55 0.12
C ASN A 151 1.25 12.10 -1.11
N VAL A 152 0.56 11.49 -2.05
CA VAL A 152 1.11 11.05 -3.33
C VAL A 152 0.64 12.04 -4.38
N PRO A 153 1.50 13.00 -4.79
CA PRO A 153 1.10 14.04 -5.73
C PRO A 153 0.80 13.44 -7.11
N SER A 154 -0.11 14.10 -7.84
CA SER A 154 -0.26 13.82 -9.27
C SER A 154 1.03 14.11 -10.01
N GLU A 155 1.47 13.17 -10.86
CA GLU A 155 2.62 13.36 -11.74
C GLU A 155 2.15 13.63 -13.17
N ALA A 156 2.60 14.75 -13.74
CA ALA A 156 2.22 15.16 -15.09
C ALA A 156 2.62 14.10 -16.13
N GLY A 157 1.68 13.74 -17.00
CA GLY A 157 1.89 12.71 -18.02
C GLY A 157 1.74 11.28 -17.51
N THR A 158 1.47 11.08 -16.21
CA THR A 158 1.02 9.80 -15.66
C THR A 158 -0.48 9.84 -15.41
N ALA A 159 -1.07 8.68 -15.16
CA ALA A 159 -2.46 8.59 -14.68
C ALA A 159 -2.51 8.30 -13.16
N VAL A 160 -1.49 8.74 -12.42
CA VAL A 160 -1.51 8.79 -10.95
C VAL A 160 -2.22 10.09 -10.56
N THR A 161 -3.37 9.97 -9.91
CA THR A 161 -4.10 11.11 -9.34
C THR A 161 -3.57 11.42 -7.93
N ASP A 162 -3.81 12.64 -7.45
CA ASP A 162 -3.38 13.09 -6.12
C ASP A 162 -4.19 12.36 -5.03
N HIS A 163 -3.53 11.63 -4.14
CA HIS A 163 -4.21 10.80 -3.13
C HIS A 163 -3.39 10.59 -1.85
N ARG A 164 -4.07 10.21 -0.77
CA ARG A 164 -3.46 9.88 0.53
C ARG A 164 -3.87 8.47 0.96
N ASP A 165 -4.71 8.37 1.98
CA ASP A 165 -5.05 7.12 2.61
C ASP A 165 -5.93 6.24 1.72
N TYR A 166 -5.81 4.94 1.94
CA TYR A 166 -6.72 3.94 1.40
C TYR A 166 -7.48 3.28 2.54
N LEU A 167 -8.77 3.04 2.33
CA LEU A 167 -9.60 2.27 3.23
C LEU A 167 -10.32 1.19 2.42
N ALA A 168 -10.10 -0.08 2.79
CA ALA A 168 -10.84 -1.20 2.22
C ALA A 168 -11.75 -1.79 3.29
N TYR A 169 -13.02 -2.01 2.96
CA TYR A 169 -13.99 -2.57 3.91
C TYR A 169 -14.97 -3.53 3.24
N MET A 170 -15.50 -4.46 4.03
CA MET A 170 -16.50 -5.41 3.59
C MET A 170 -17.91 -4.92 3.95
N GLN A 171 -18.83 -4.99 3.00
CA GLN A 171 -20.26 -4.81 3.26
C GLN A 171 -21.04 -5.94 2.57
N GLY A 172 -21.60 -6.85 3.37
CA GLY A 172 -22.22 -8.06 2.85
C GLY A 172 -21.22 -8.96 2.12
N LYS A 173 -21.49 -9.26 0.85
CA LYS A 173 -20.64 -10.12 0.01
C LYS A 173 -19.60 -9.34 -0.82
N ASP A 174 -19.69 -8.02 -0.81
CA ASP A 174 -18.93 -7.13 -1.67
C ASP A 174 -17.81 -6.45 -0.86
N ALA A 175 -16.73 -6.07 -1.54
CA ALA A 175 -15.68 -5.23 -0.96
C ALA A 175 -15.80 -3.81 -1.50
N TYR A 176 -15.35 -2.85 -0.73
CA TYR A 176 -15.34 -1.45 -1.09
C TYR A 176 -13.94 -0.89 -0.88
N ILE A 177 -13.49 -0.06 -1.80
CA ILE A 177 -12.23 0.67 -1.71
C ILE A 177 -12.58 2.15 -1.68
N ALA A 178 -12.13 2.84 -0.64
CA ALA A 178 -12.19 4.28 -0.52
C ALA A 178 -10.78 4.85 -0.63
N VAL A 179 -10.63 5.89 -1.46
CA VAL A 179 -9.37 6.60 -1.67
C VAL A 179 -9.55 8.05 -1.24
N GLN A 180 -8.72 8.50 -0.30
CA GLN A 180 -8.73 9.88 0.18
C GLN A 180 -8.05 10.79 -0.85
N SER A 181 -8.65 11.94 -1.11
CA SER A 181 -8.08 12.95 -2.00
C SER A 181 -6.82 13.58 -1.39
N GLY A 182 -5.82 13.82 -2.25
CA GLY A 182 -4.60 14.53 -1.85
C GLY A 182 -4.78 16.05 -1.73
N GLY A 183 -5.72 16.60 -2.48
CA GLY A 183 -6.02 18.04 -2.50
C GLY A 183 -6.95 18.49 -1.38
N ASP A 184 -7.78 17.57 -0.87
CA ASP A 184 -8.69 17.81 0.25
C ASP A 184 -8.79 16.55 1.11
N ASN A 185 -8.24 16.61 2.33
CA ASN A 185 -8.19 15.47 3.23
C ASN A 185 -9.57 15.06 3.78
N GLU A 186 -10.59 15.88 3.61
CA GLU A 186 -11.95 15.56 4.06
C GLU A 186 -12.72 14.72 3.03
N LEU A 187 -12.23 14.68 1.77
CA LEU A 187 -12.95 14.08 0.65
C LEU A 187 -12.41 12.70 0.27
N TRP A 188 -13.35 11.80 -0.01
CA TRP A 188 -13.08 10.43 -0.39
C TRP A 188 -13.87 10.03 -1.62
N ASN A 189 -13.25 9.21 -2.46
CA ASN A 189 -13.92 8.53 -3.56
C ASN A 189 -14.07 7.05 -3.21
N VAL A 190 -15.22 6.46 -3.50
CA VAL A 190 -15.54 5.08 -3.10
C VAL A 190 -15.97 4.25 -4.31
N TRP A 191 -15.35 3.07 -4.43
CA TRP A 191 -15.67 2.08 -5.44
C TRP A 191 -16.07 0.78 -4.80
N LYS A 192 -17.06 0.13 -5.39
CA LYS A 192 -17.53 -1.20 -5.04
C LYS A 192 -16.88 -2.23 -5.95
N ILE A 193 -16.45 -3.33 -5.35
CA ILE A 193 -15.92 -4.52 -6.02
C ILE A 193 -16.87 -5.69 -5.74
N PRO A 194 -17.81 -6.00 -6.66
CA PRO A 194 -18.83 -7.02 -6.43
C PRO A 194 -18.23 -8.42 -6.18
N GLY A 195 -18.65 -9.08 -5.10
CA GLY A 195 -18.24 -10.44 -4.74
C GLY A 195 -16.88 -10.59 -4.06
N TYR A 196 -16.14 -9.49 -3.87
CA TYR A 196 -14.78 -9.52 -3.30
C TYR A 196 -14.74 -9.46 -1.77
N GLY A 197 -15.88 -9.40 -1.07
CA GLY A 197 -15.92 -9.32 0.39
C GLY A 197 -15.20 -10.51 1.06
N ASN A 198 -15.50 -11.73 0.60
CA ASN A 198 -14.84 -12.96 1.08
C ASN A 198 -13.33 -13.00 0.80
N TRP A 199 -12.87 -12.32 -0.26
CA TRP A 199 -11.44 -12.21 -0.55
C TRP A 199 -10.78 -11.28 0.48
N LEU A 200 -11.35 -10.09 0.68
CA LEU A 200 -10.83 -9.10 1.64
C LEU A 200 -10.77 -9.70 3.05
N GLU A 201 -11.81 -10.40 3.47
CA GLU A 201 -11.86 -11.11 4.76
C GLU A 201 -10.70 -12.11 4.92
N LYS A 202 -10.42 -12.89 3.87
CA LYS A 202 -9.34 -13.88 3.90
C LYS A 202 -7.97 -13.23 3.94
N GLU A 203 -7.74 -12.19 3.15
CA GLU A 203 -6.46 -11.48 3.13
C GLU A 203 -6.18 -10.82 4.49
N ILE A 204 -7.16 -10.14 5.07
CA ILE A 204 -7.05 -9.57 6.42
C ILE A 204 -6.77 -10.67 7.45
N ARG A 205 -7.50 -11.79 7.40
CA ARG A 205 -7.27 -12.92 8.31
C ARG A 205 -5.87 -13.48 8.18
N ILE A 206 -5.37 -13.65 6.96
CA ILE A 206 -4.00 -14.14 6.71
C ILE A 206 -2.99 -13.15 7.28
N ALA A 207 -3.15 -11.85 6.99
CA ALA A 207 -2.28 -10.81 7.51
C ALA A 207 -2.23 -10.85 9.05
N VAL A 208 -3.39 -10.80 9.72
CA VAL A 208 -3.49 -10.85 11.19
C VAL A 208 -2.79 -12.10 11.75
N ARG A 209 -2.99 -13.27 11.17
CA ARG A 209 -2.33 -14.51 11.63
C ARG A 209 -0.82 -14.49 11.44
N VAL A 210 -0.34 -14.02 10.29
CA VAL A 210 1.10 -13.89 10.01
C VAL A 210 1.76 -12.93 11.00
N MET A 211 1.07 -11.85 11.37
CA MET A 211 1.62 -10.81 12.25
C MET A 211 1.53 -11.16 13.74
N THR A 212 0.46 -11.84 14.15
CA THR A 212 0.21 -12.17 15.56
C THR A 212 0.69 -13.57 15.95
N GLY A 213 0.96 -14.45 14.97
CA GLY A 213 1.37 -15.84 15.19
C GLY A 213 0.27 -16.74 15.75
N LEU A 214 -0.99 -16.32 15.66
CA LEU A 214 -2.18 -17.05 16.14
C LEU A 214 -2.87 -17.86 15.03
#